data_AF-A0A524MGY7-F1
#
_entry.id   AF-A0A524MGY7-F1
#
_cell.length_a   1.000
_cell.length_b   1.000
_cell.length_c   1.000
_cell.angle_alpha   90.00
_cell.angle_beta   90.00
_cell.angle_gamma   90.00
#
_symmetry.space_group_name_H-M   'P 1'
#
loop_
_entity.id
_entity.type
_entity.pdbx_description
1 polymer ?
#
loop_
_entity_poly.entity_id
_entity_poly.type
_entity_poly.pdbx_seq_one_letter_code
_entity_poly.pdbx_strand_id
1 'polypeptide(L)'
;MGCRIAYCGPDRSDFIGPDTMVIEAEGRYLVPGLLDSHVHIESSMLCVREFAAAVLPHGTTGAFIDPHEIANVLGLDGVRLMAEEAKSTPMQIYVQVPSCVPAAPGLETSGATMGPRQVAEALTWDHVIGLGEVMNYPGVAAGDPMLHAEIAEALKAGKTVGGHYASADLGLPFHAYAAAGPSDCHEGHRPEDVVARVRQGMVAMLRQGSSEQNVVAQAKAITEGKIDPRRTVLCTDDRHPMTLLQSGHIDSVVRLAIAQGIAPMTAIQMATLNTAEHFGVAGDVGGIGPGRFADILIVSDLESLKIDCVVAAGDVVAERGVLTVSTPPFDYPESAKNSVKISRRITADDFRIDAPTSTDSVRCRVIEIVANQVLTRCGYDDIPIVDEMLAPEKKSGVSSLAVIDRHSGSGRIAVGLVKGYGLTQPYGLASTVAHDSHNLLVMGSDRDLMAIAANRVVALGGGTCLVGSEGVLAEIPLPIAGLMSEEPIDIVAAQADRMREKLKGLGCSVDDALMSFHFLALPVIPELRLTDLGLVDVNAFMIVPVFEAADNREN
;
A
#
# COMPACT_ATOMS: atom_id res chain seq x y z
N MET A 1 20.13 -13.08 -26.70
CA MET A 1 19.65 -14.04 -25.69
C MET A 1 20.54 -13.95 -24.44
N GLY A 2 20.65 -12.76 -23.82
CA GLY A 2 21.53 -12.56 -22.65
C GLY A 2 20.83 -12.76 -21.29
N CYS A 3 19.51 -12.63 -21.23
CA CYS A 3 18.76 -12.55 -19.97
C CYS A 3 18.14 -13.85 -19.46
N ARG A 4 18.28 -14.96 -20.18
CA ARG A 4 17.66 -16.24 -19.85
C ARG A 4 18.70 -17.32 -19.61
N ILE A 5 18.41 -18.23 -18.68
CA ILE A 5 19.23 -19.40 -18.37
C ILE A 5 19.25 -20.30 -19.61
N ALA A 6 20.44 -20.53 -20.16
CA ALA A 6 20.61 -21.40 -21.32
C ALA A 6 20.80 -22.89 -20.92
N TYR A 7 21.40 -23.14 -19.77
CA TYR A 7 21.79 -24.49 -19.32
C TYR A 7 21.86 -24.57 -17.80
N CYS A 8 21.47 -25.73 -17.25
CA CYS A 8 21.64 -26.08 -15.84
C CYS A 8 21.94 -27.58 -15.77
N GLY A 9 23.14 -27.96 -15.33
CA GLY A 9 23.58 -29.35 -15.33
C GLY A 9 25.07 -29.50 -15.05
N PRO A 10 25.65 -30.69 -15.36
CA PRO A 10 27.08 -30.95 -15.22
C PRO A 10 27.96 -29.92 -15.93
N ASP A 11 29.25 -29.86 -15.55
CA ASP A 11 30.24 -28.93 -16.09
C ASP A 11 30.19 -28.81 -17.63
N ARG A 12 30.18 -27.56 -18.10
CA ARG A 12 30.22 -27.14 -19.51
C ARG A 12 31.25 -26.04 -19.71
N SER A 13 32.42 -26.17 -19.09
CA SER A 13 33.56 -25.26 -19.28
C SER A 13 33.94 -25.08 -20.75
N ASP A 14 33.58 -26.02 -21.63
CA ASP A 14 33.71 -25.91 -23.09
C ASP A 14 32.87 -24.78 -23.73
N PHE A 15 31.88 -24.24 -23.01
CA PHE A 15 31.07 -23.09 -23.45
C PHE A 15 31.65 -21.73 -23.03
N ILE A 16 32.70 -21.70 -22.21
CA ILE A 16 33.30 -20.46 -21.72
C ILE A 16 34.21 -19.89 -22.81
N GLY A 17 33.78 -18.77 -23.40
CA GLY A 17 34.55 -18.01 -24.38
C GLY A 17 35.34 -16.84 -23.75
N PRO A 18 36.15 -16.13 -24.55
CA PRO A 18 36.95 -15.00 -24.07
C PRO A 18 36.10 -13.84 -23.51
N ASP A 19 34.85 -13.70 -23.96
CA ASP A 19 33.92 -12.64 -23.53
C ASP A 19 32.92 -13.12 -22.46
N THR A 20 33.11 -14.32 -21.91
CA THR A 20 32.19 -14.89 -20.90
C THR A 20 32.59 -14.43 -19.51
N MET A 21 31.67 -13.73 -18.82
CA MET A 21 31.81 -13.46 -17.40
C MET A 21 31.56 -14.76 -16.60
N VAL A 22 32.51 -15.13 -15.75
CA VAL A 22 32.42 -16.30 -14.88
C VAL A 22 32.21 -15.84 -13.45
N ILE A 23 31.13 -16.30 -12.80
CA ILE A 23 30.82 -16.03 -11.40
C ILE A 23 31.01 -17.33 -10.61
N GLU A 24 32.05 -17.38 -9.78
CA GLU A 24 32.34 -18.55 -8.96
C GLU A 24 31.47 -18.58 -7.70
N ALA A 25 30.64 -19.62 -7.57
CA ALA A 25 29.79 -19.79 -6.39
C ALA A 25 30.58 -20.25 -5.14
N GLU A 26 31.80 -20.80 -5.29
CA GLU A 26 32.69 -21.16 -4.18
C GLU A 26 32.04 -22.04 -3.09
N GLY A 27 31.16 -22.97 -3.49
CA GLY A 27 30.44 -23.85 -2.56
C GLY A 27 29.22 -23.23 -1.87
N ARG A 28 28.84 -21.99 -2.24
CA ARG A 28 27.59 -21.33 -1.83
C ARG A 28 26.40 -21.88 -2.61
N TYR A 29 25.19 -21.55 -2.17
CA TYR A 29 23.95 -22.00 -2.78
C TYR A 29 23.47 -21.05 -3.88
N LEU A 30 22.86 -21.61 -4.92
CA LEU A 30 22.10 -20.85 -5.91
C LEU A 30 20.61 -20.95 -5.58
N VAL A 31 19.96 -19.81 -5.45
CA VAL A 31 18.52 -19.69 -5.12
C VAL A 31 17.86 -18.88 -6.23
N PRO A 32 16.64 -19.21 -6.71
CA PRO A 32 15.93 -18.31 -7.62
C PRO A 32 15.77 -16.94 -6.98
N GLY A 33 15.79 -15.88 -7.78
CA GLY A 33 15.47 -14.54 -7.29
C GLY A 33 14.11 -14.52 -6.59
N LEU A 34 14.03 -13.79 -5.47
CA LEU A 34 12.83 -13.78 -4.63
C LEU A 34 11.73 -12.94 -5.30
N LEU A 35 10.50 -13.40 -5.09
CA LEU A 35 9.27 -12.84 -5.64
C LEU A 35 8.37 -12.34 -4.52
N ASP A 36 8.06 -11.05 -4.53
CA ASP A 36 7.04 -10.49 -3.65
C ASP A 36 5.65 -10.66 -4.28
N SER A 37 4.82 -11.53 -3.70
CA SER A 37 3.55 -11.95 -4.30
C SER A 37 2.43 -10.90 -4.28
N HIS A 38 2.57 -9.82 -3.51
CA HIS A 38 1.61 -8.70 -3.48
C HIS A 38 2.27 -7.48 -2.83
N VAL A 39 2.37 -6.36 -3.55
CA VAL A 39 3.01 -5.14 -3.05
C VAL A 39 2.44 -3.89 -3.71
N HIS A 40 2.35 -2.80 -2.95
CA HIS A 40 2.05 -1.47 -3.44
C HIS A 40 3.34 -0.65 -3.44
N ILE A 41 3.90 -0.38 -4.63
CA ILE A 41 5.14 0.40 -4.74
C ILE A 41 4.93 1.81 -4.19
N GLU A 42 3.75 2.37 -4.40
CA GLU A 42 3.35 3.71 -3.95
C GLU A 42 3.48 3.87 -2.44
N SER A 43 3.22 2.82 -1.65
CA SER A 43 3.36 2.81 -0.19
C SER A 43 4.82 2.93 0.28
N SER A 44 5.78 2.63 -0.61
CA SER A 44 7.21 2.92 -0.39
C SER A 44 7.56 4.39 -0.63
N MET A 45 6.63 5.19 -1.15
CA MET A 45 6.83 6.59 -1.56
C MET A 45 7.90 6.78 -2.65
N LEU A 46 8.36 5.69 -3.28
CA LEU A 46 9.36 5.69 -4.34
C LEU A 46 8.68 5.42 -5.68
N CYS A 47 9.20 6.00 -6.76
CA CYS A 47 8.84 5.56 -8.10
C CYS A 47 9.42 4.16 -8.39
N VAL A 48 8.97 3.52 -9.48
CA VAL A 48 9.24 2.10 -9.74
C VAL A 48 10.74 1.81 -9.83
N ARG A 49 11.53 2.69 -10.47
CA ARG A 49 12.98 2.49 -10.58
C ARG A 49 13.70 2.58 -9.23
N GLU A 50 13.28 3.50 -8.35
CA GLU A 50 13.90 3.69 -7.04
C GLU A 50 13.47 2.60 -6.06
N PHE A 51 12.23 2.10 -6.18
CA PHE A 51 11.81 0.89 -5.49
C PHE A 51 12.66 -0.31 -5.91
N ALA A 52 12.84 -0.54 -7.22
CA ALA A 52 13.70 -1.62 -7.72
C ALA A 52 15.15 -1.47 -7.20
N ALA A 53 15.70 -0.25 -7.22
CA ALA A 53 17.02 0.06 -6.69
C ALA A 53 17.15 -0.30 -5.19
N ALA A 54 16.09 -0.08 -4.42
CA ALA A 54 16.05 -0.39 -3.00
C ALA A 54 15.94 -1.89 -2.72
N VAL A 55 15.19 -2.66 -3.51
CA VAL A 55 14.89 -4.08 -3.20
C VAL A 55 15.78 -5.11 -3.90
N LEU A 56 16.40 -4.76 -5.03
CA LEU A 56 17.33 -5.63 -5.73
C LEU A 56 18.53 -6.03 -4.85
N PRO A 57 19.15 -5.15 -4.04
CA PRO A 57 20.22 -5.54 -3.12
C PRO A 57 19.80 -6.56 -2.05
N HIS A 58 18.50 -6.66 -1.79
CA HIS A 58 17.90 -7.67 -0.92
C HIS A 58 17.51 -8.96 -1.66
N GLY A 59 17.85 -9.10 -2.94
CA GLY A 59 17.56 -10.30 -3.74
C GLY A 59 16.10 -10.44 -4.19
N THR A 60 15.29 -9.39 -4.06
CA THR A 60 13.97 -9.34 -4.69
C THR A 60 14.17 -9.05 -6.17
N THR A 61 13.99 -10.04 -7.04
CA THR A 61 14.14 -9.85 -8.49
C THR A 61 12.80 -9.78 -9.21
N GLY A 62 11.69 -10.07 -8.52
CA GLY A 62 10.36 -9.83 -9.07
C GLY A 62 9.33 -9.39 -8.05
N ALA A 63 8.35 -8.62 -8.51
CA ALA A 63 7.26 -8.08 -7.70
C ALA A 63 5.95 -8.14 -8.48
N PHE A 64 4.88 -8.43 -7.74
CA PHE A 64 3.52 -8.56 -8.25
C PHE A 64 2.74 -7.38 -7.69
N ILE A 65 2.68 -6.31 -8.49
CA ILE A 65 2.21 -5.00 -8.01
C ILE A 65 0.71 -4.83 -8.26
N ASP A 66 0.03 -4.21 -7.32
CA ASP A 66 -1.32 -3.67 -7.53
C ASP A 66 -1.26 -2.14 -7.42
N PRO A 67 -1.17 -1.41 -8.56
CA PRO A 67 -0.97 0.03 -8.60
C PRO A 67 -2.31 0.78 -8.39
N HIS A 68 -3.10 0.37 -7.40
CA HIS A 68 -4.43 0.92 -7.16
C HIS A 68 -4.38 2.37 -6.66
N GLU A 69 -3.26 2.77 -6.05
CA GLU A 69 -3.05 4.11 -5.51
C GLU A 69 -2.91 5.13 -6.65
N ILE A 70 -1.98 4.90 -7.58
CA ILE A 70 -1.85 5.78 -8.75
C ILE A 70 -3.08 5.70 -9.66
N ALA A 71 -3.77 4.56 -9.71
CA ALA A 71 -4.99 4.42 -10.49
C ALA A 71 -6.13 5.24 -9.90
N ASN A 72 -6.24 5.37 -8.58
CA ASN A 72 -7.21 6.29 -7.98
C ASN A 72 -6.96 7.75 -8.34
N VAL A 73 -5.72 8.15 -8.66
CA VAL A 73 -5.38 9.52 -9.08
C VAL A 73 -5.48 9.71 -10.61
N LEU A 74 -4.93 8.79 -11.40
CA LEU A 74 -4.69 8.96 -12.84
C LEU A 74 -5.38 7.89 -13.71
N GLY A 75 -6.07 6.92 -13.11
CA GLY A 75 -6.72 5.82 -13.80
C GLY A 75 -5.72 4.90 -14.52
N LEU A 76 -6.16 4.33 -15.64
CA LEU A 76 -5.33 3.46 -16.48
C LEU A 76 -4.05 4.11 -16.99
N ASP A 77 -4.01 5.44 -17.13
CA ASP A 77 -2.78 6.13 -17.52
C ASP A 77 -1.72 6.07 -16.42
N GLY A 78 -2.13 6.11 -15.14
CA GLY A 78 -1.22 5.88 -14.01
C GLY A 78 -0.65 4.46 -14.00
N VAL A 79 -1.51 3.46 -14.17
CA VAL A 79 -1.11 2.05 -14.29
C VAL A 79 -0.12 1.86 -15.44
N ARG A 80 -0.40 2.47 -16.59
CA ARG A 80 0.47 2.42 -17.77
C ARG A 80 1.83 3.07 -17.50
N LEU A 81 1.90 4.19 -16.78
CA LEU A 81 3.17 4.84 -16.44
C LEU A 81 4.06 3.92 -15.60
N MET A 82 3.50 3.28 -14.55
CA MET A 82 4.27 2.34 -13.73
C MET A 82 4.71 1.11 -14.54
N ALA A 83 3.84 0.58 -15.40
CA ALA A 83 4.17 -0.54 -16.28
C ALA A 83 5.27 -0.20 -17.31
N GLU A 84 5.32 1.03 -17.82
CA GLU A 84 6.39 1.47 -18.73
C GLU A 84 7.71 1.74 -17.98
N GLU A 85 7.67 2.36 -16.79
CA GLU A 85 8.88 2.56 -15.97
C GLU A 85 9.49 1.22 -15.55
N ALA A 86 8.67 0.22 -15.21
CA ALA A 86 9.11 -1.13 -14.87
C ALA A 86 10.07 -1.73 -15.91
N LYS A 87 9.83 -1.47 -17.21
CA LYS A 87 10.67 -1.96 -18.32
C LYS A 87 12.08 -1.38 -18.34
N SER A 88 12.32 -0.27 -17.63
CA SER A 88 13.66 0.31 -17.49
C SER A 88 14.49 -0.31 -16.37
N THR A 89 13.92 -1.23 -15.59
CA THR A 89 14.58 -1.91 -14.48
C THR A 89 14.94 -3.35 -14.88
N PRO A 90 16.00 -3.96 -14.30
CA PRO A 90 16.28 -5.38 -14.49
C PRO A 90 15.34 -6.30 -13.68
N MET A 91 14.49 -5.72 -12.83
CA MET A 91 13.52 -6.44 -11.99
C MET A 91 12.29 -6.85 -12.80
N GLN A 92 11.80 -8.08 -12.60
CA GLN A 92 10.58 -8.58 -13.23
C GLN A 92 9.35 -8.08 -12.48
N ILE A 93 8.74 -7.00 -12.98
CA ILE A 93 7.57 -6.40 -12.35
C ILE A 93 6.32 -6.81 -13.15
N TYR A 94 5.42 -7.52 -12.49
CA TYR A 94 4.14 -7.96 -13.04
C TYR A 94 3.02 -7.12 -12.45
N VAL A 95 2.10 -6.67 -13.30
CA VAL A 95 1.07 -5.70 -12.92
C VAL A 95 -0.29 -6.40 -12.78
N GLN A 96 -1.00 -6.13 -11.70
CA GLN A 96 -2.40 -6.46 -11.55
C GLN A 96 -3.24 -5.21 -11.88
N VAL A 97 -4.42 -5.40 -12.47
CA VAL A 97 -5.29 -4.28 -12.82
C VAL A 97 -6.11 -3.87 -11.60
N PRO A 98 -6.04 -2.63 -11.11
CA PRO A 98 -6.79 -2.20 -9.94
C PRO A 98 -8.30 -2.45 -10.07
N SER A 99 -8.90 -2.98 -9.01
CA SER A 99 -10.30 -3.47 -9.03
C SER A 99 -11.31 -2.46 -8.47
N CYS A 100 -10.92 -1.62 -7.51
CA CYS A 100 -11.84 -0.77 -6.76
C CYS A 100 -11.41 0.70 -6.84
N VAL A 101 -11.67 1.33 -7.99
CA VAL A 101 -11.34 2.74 -8.25
C VAL A 101 -12.62 3.52 -8.60
N PRO A 102 -13.20 4.32 -7.68
CA PRO A 102 -12.88 4.42 -6.25
C PRO A 102 -13.30 3.19 -5.44
N ALA A 103 -12.84 3.11 -4.19
CA ALA A 103 -13.16 2.04 -3.26
C ALA A 103 -14.65 2.00 -2.86
N ALA A 104 -15.26 3.17 -2.65
CA ALA A 104 -16.66 3.35 -2.27
C ALA A 104 -17.39 4.35 -3.20
N PRO A 105 -17.84 3.91 -4.39
CA PRO A 105 -18.58 4.75 -5.32
C PRO A 105 -19.76 5.49 -4.68
N GLY A 106 -19.77 6.82 -4.79
CA GLY A 106 -20.82 7.68 -4.26
C GLY A 106 -20.59 8.20 -2.83
N LEU A 107 -19.56 7.70 -2.13
CA LEU A 107 -19.15 8.20 -0.80
C LEU A 107 -17.86 9.04 -0.85
N GLU A 108 -17.17 9.06 -1.99
CA GLU A 108 -15.91 9.80 -2.20
C GLU A 108 -15.74 10.23 -3.66
N THR A 109 -14.82 11.18 -3.88
CA THR A 109 -14.37 11.61 -5.21
C THR A 109 -12.90 11.23 -5.42
N SER A 110 -12.63 10.29 -6.31
CA SER A 110 -11.28 9.94 -6.80
C SER A 110 -10.94 10.69 -8.10
N GLY A 111 -9.68 10.63 -8.52
CA GLY A 111 -9.20 11.21 -9.79
C GLY A 111 -9.57 10.39 -11.03
N ALA A 112 -9.96 9.13 -10.86
CA ALA A 112 -10.45 8.28 -11.94
C ALA A 112 -11.56 7.32 -11.50
N THR A 113 -12.18 6.67 -12.46
CA THR A 113 -13.11 5.55 -12.23
C THR A 113 -12.74 4.40 -13.15
N MET A 114 -12.70 3.20 -12.60
CA MET A 114 -12.48 1.97 -13.36
C MET A 114 -13.73 1.09 -13.32
N GLY A 115 -13.80 0.20 -14.30
CA GLY A 115 -14.94 -0.67 -14.55
C GLY A 115 -14.52 -1.83 -15.45
N PRO A 116 -15.45 -2.73 -15.80
CA PRO A 116 -15.17 -3.91 -16.61
C PRO A 116 -14.48 -3.60 -17.95
N ARG A 117 -14.78 -2.45 -18.56
CA ARG A 117 -14.15 -2.03 -19.83
C ARG A 117 -12.67 -1.71 -19.66
N GLN A 118 -12.32 -0.96 -18.62
CA GLN A 118 -10.93 -0.62 -18.29
C GLN A 118 -10.17 -1.88 -17.91
N VAL A 119 -10.79 -2.77 -17.12
CA VAL A 119 -10.21 -4.07 -16.76
C VAL A 119 -9.92 -4.91 -18.00
N ALA A 120 -10.89 -5.09 -18.89
CA ALA A 120 -10.71 -5.83 -20.13
C ALA A 120 -9.61 -5.24 -21.04
N GLU A 121 -9.50 -3.91 -21.11
CA GLU A 121 -8.42 -3.25 -21.86
C GLU A 121 -7.05 -3.57 -21.25
N ALA A 122 -6.86 -3.31 -19.96
CA ALA A 122 -5.58 -3.46 -19.30
C ALA A 122 -5.11 -4.92 -19.25
N LEU A 123 -6.03 -5.88 -19.13
CA LEU A 123 -5.71 -7.30 -19.21
C LEU A 123 -5.13 -7.73 -20.57
N THR A 124 -5.18 -6.89 -21.62
CA THR A 124 -4.52 -7.18 -22.90
C THR A 124 -3.06 -6.75 -22.95
N TRP A 125 -2.60 -5.96 -21.97
CA TRP A 125 -1.25 -5.42 -21.96
C TRP A 125 -0.22 -6.49 -21.57
N ASP A 126 1.00 -6.26 -22.04
CA ASP A 126 2.16 -7.08 -21.68
C ASP A 126 2.48 -6.94 -20.18
N HIS A 127 2.95 -8.00 -19.54
CA HIS A 127 3.23 -8.07 -18.09
C HIS A 127 2.06 -7.80 -17.13
N VAL A 128 0.84 -7.52 -17.64
CA VAL A 128 -0.37 -7.55 -16.81
C VAL A 128 -0.79 -9.00 -16.60
N ILE A 129 -1.01 -9.42 -15.37
CA ILE A 129 -1.14 -10.84 -14.99
C ILE A 129 -2.47 -11.19 -14.31
N GLY A 130 -3.25 -10.19 -13.91
CA GLY A 130 -4.44 -10.42 -13.09
C GLY A 130 -5.25 -9.17 -12.86
N LEU A 131 -6.41 -9.35 -12.22
CA LEU A 131 -7.10 -8.30 -11.51
C LEU A 131 -6.49 -8.18 -10.11
N GLY A 132 -6.25 -6.95 -9.66
CA GLY A 132 -5.76 -6.61 -8.34
C GLY A 132 -6.77 -6.97 -7.25
N GLU A 133 -6.45 -6.58 -6.03
CA GLU A 133 -7.16 -7.06 -4.87
C GLU A 133 -8.63 -6.58 -4.85
N VAL A 134 -9.60 -7.51 -4.79
CA VAL A 134 -11.02 -7.13 -4.78
C VAL A 134 -11.49 -6.82 -3.36
N MET A 135 -11.23 -5.59 -2.90
CA MET A 135 -11.49 -5.11 -1.53
C MET A 135 -12.96 -4.99 -1.14
N ASN A 136 -13.86 -4.74 -2.10
CA ASN A 136 -15.30 -4.72 -1.85
C ASN A 136 -15.88 -6.14 -1.77
N TYR A 137 -15.34 -6.94 -0.84
CA TYR A 137 -15.81 -8.30 -0.56
C TYR A 137 -17.29 -8.37 -0.14
N PRO A 138 -17.89 -7.37 0.57
CA PRO A 138 -19.33 -7.39 0.84
C PRO A 138 -20.16 -7.29 -0.44
N GLY A 139 -19.77 -6.42 -1.37
CA GLY A 139 -20.42 -6.28 -2.67
C GLY A 139 -20.33 -7.57 -3.50
N VAL A 140 -19.16 -8.20 -3.55
CA VAL A 140 -18.99 -9.49 -4.24
C VAL A 140 -19.89 -10.57 -3.62
N ALA A 141 -19.90 -10.71 -2.29
CA ALA A 141 -20.73 -11.70 -1.60
C ALA A 141 -22.23 -11.42 -1.77
N ALA A 142 -22.63 -10.15 -1.92
CA ALA A 142 -24.00 -9.73 -2.19
C ALA A 142 -24.41 -9.85 -3.68
N GLY A 143 -23.48 -10.20 -4.57
CA GLY A 143 -23.76 -10.35 -6.00
C GLY A 143 -23.82 -9.02 -6.77
N ASP A 144 -23.02 -8.03 -6.38
CA ASP A 144 -22.94 -6.75 -7.11
C ASP A 144 -22.61 -6.96 -8.60
N PRO A 145 -23.45 -6.49 -9.55
CA PRO A 145 -23.25 -6.76 -10.96
C PRO A 145 -21.98 -6.15 -11.56
N MET A 146 -21.49 -5.03 -11.02
CA MET A 146 -20.30 -4.36 -11.56
C MET A 146 -19.03 -5.10 -11.16
N LEU A 147 -18.90 -5.43 -9.88
CA LEU A 147 -17.75 -6.20 -9.36
C LEU A 147 -17.67 -7.59 -10.01
N HIS A 148 -18.82 -8.27 -10.15
CA HIS A 148 -18.87 -9.56 -10.84
C HIS A 148 -18.49 -9.46 -12.33
N ALA A 149 -18.81 -8.35 -12.99
CA ALA A 149 -18.41 -8.13 -14.37
C ALA A 149 -16.90 -7.88 -14.52
N GLU A 150 -16.25 -7.20 -13.58
CA GLU A 150 -14.79 -7.04 -13.56
C GLU A 150 -14.08 -8.38 -13.35
N ILE A 151 -14.53 -9.14 -12.34
CA ILE A 151 -14.03 -10.49 -12.07
C ILE A 151 -14.20 -11.38 -13.31
N ALA A 152 -15.34 -11.30 -14.00
CA ALA A 152 -15.59 -12.08 -15.20
C ALA A 152 -14.61 -11.78 -16.34
N GLU A 153 -14.17 -10.53 -16.53
CA GLU A 153 -13.17 -10.20 -17.56
C GLU A 153 -11.79 -10.81 -17.25
N ALA A 154 -11.38 -10.83 -15.98
CA ALA A 154 -10.14 -11.51 -15.56
C ALA A 154 -10.21 -13.03 -15.75
N LEU A 155 -11.32 -13.65 -15.35
CA LEU A 155 -11.56 -15.09 -15.55
C LEU A 155 -11.57 -15.47 -17.04
N LYS A 156 -12.22 -14.64 -17.88
CA LYS A 156 -12.26 -14.82 -19.35
C LYS A 156 -10.88 -14.67 -19.99
N ALA A 157 -10.02 -13.81 -19.44
CA ALA A 157 -8.63 -13.68 -19.86
C ALA A 157 -7.73 -14.85 -19.37
N GLY A 158 -8.25 -15.72 -18.50
CA GLY A 158 -7.47 -16.81 -17.90
C GLY A 158 -6.39 -16.32 -16.93
N LYS A 159 -6.62 -15.15 -16.33
CA LYS A 159 -5.68 -14.45 -15.44
C LYS A 159 -6.16 -14.52 -13.99
N THR A 160 -5.26 -14.26 -13.04
CA THR A 160 -5.59 -14.33 -11.61
C THR A 160 -6.59 -13.25 -11.21
N VAL A 161 -7.37 -13.55 -10.18
CA VAL A 161 -8.21 -12.57 -9.50
C VAL A 161 -7.68 -12.45 -8.07
N GLY A 162 -7.08 -11.31 -7.77
CA GLY A 162 -6.55 -11.00 -6.45
C GLY A 162 -7.68 -10.83 -5.43
N GLY A 163 -7.47 -11.28 -4.20
CA GLY A 163 -8.48 -11.20 -3.15
C GLY A 163 -8.09 -10.37 -1.94
N HIS A 164 -9.08 -9.71 -1.35
CA HIS A 164 -8.99 -8.89 -0.14
C HIS A 164 -10.25 -9.14 0.71
N TYR A 165 -10.29 -10.30 1.36
CA TYR A 165 -11.37 -10.64 2.29
C TYR A 165 -10.92 -10.33 3.72
N ALA A 166 -11.16 -9.09 4.16
CA ALA A 166 -10.72 -8.56 5.46
C ALA A 166 -11.63 -8.90 6.65
N SER A 167 -12.75 -9.60 6.43
CA SER A 167 -13.63 -10.02 7.52
C SER A 167 -13.05 -11.22 8.29
N ALA A 168 -13.11 -11.15 9.62
CA ALA A 168 -12.80 -12.27 10.48
C ALA A 168 -13.86 -13.40 10.41
N ASP A 169 -15.05 -13.11 9.87
CA ASP A 169 -16.12 -14.09 9.64
C ASP A 169 -15.87 -14.86 8.35
N LEU A 170 -15.52 -16.13 8.49
CA LEU A 170 -15.25 -17.07 7.40
C LEU A 170 -16.49 -17.92 7.05
N GLY A 171 -17.70 -17.42 7.35
CA GLY A 171 -18.98 -18.05 7.05
C GLY A 171 -19.42 -17.97 5.59
N LEU A 172 -20.74 -17.93 5.35
CA LEU A 172 -21.31 -17.93 3.99
C LEU A 172 -20.77 -16.82 3.07
N PRO A 173 -20.55 -15.56 3.53
CA PRO A 173 -20.00 -14.52 2.68
C PRO A 173 -18.59 -14.85 2.15
N PHE A 174 -17.73 -15.47 2.97
CA PHE A 174 -16.39 -15.92 2.55
C PHE A 174 -16.47 -16.97 1.44
N HIS A 175 -17.37 -17.96 1.57
CA HIS A 175 -17.58 -18.97 0.54
C HIS A 175 -18.14 -18.36 -0.75
N ALA A 176 -19.06 -17.40 -0.65
CA ALA A 176 -19.58 -16.68 -1.81
C ALA A 176 -18.48 -15.89 -2.52
N TYR A 177 -17.61 -15.22 -1.75
CA TYR A 177 -16.45 -14.49 -2.26
C TYR A 177 -15.48 -15.42 -3.01
N ALA A 178 -15.05 -16.52 -2.39
CA ALA A 178 -14.17 -17.49 -3.03
C ALA A 178 -14.79 -18.11 -4.29
N ALA A 179 -16.10 -18.38 -4.26
CA ALA A 179 -16.82 -18.92 -5.42
C ALA A 179 -16.98 -17.92 -6.59
N ALA A 180 -16.88 -16.62 -6.33
CA ALA A 180 -17.03 -15.59 -7.36
C ALA A 180 -15.81 -15.50 -8.29
N GLY A 181 -14.62 -15.89 -7.83
CA GLY A 181 -13.39 -15.84 -8.64
C GLY A 181 -12.09 -15.51 -7.90
N PRO A 182 -12.07 -14.64 -6.87
CA PRO A 182 -10.88 -14.36 -6.07
C PRO A 182 -10.15 -15.63 -5.64
N SER A 183 -8.87 -15.70 -5.98
CA SER A 183 -8.07 -16.92 -5.96
C SER A 183 -6.94 -16.91 -4.93
N ASP A 184 -6.70 -15.76 -4.31
CA ASP A 184 -5.74 -15.56 -3.23
C ASP A 184 -6.32 -14.58 -2.19
N CYS A 185 -5.61 -14.36 -1.08
CA CYS A 185 -5.89 -13.27 -0.16
C CYS A 185 -4.77 -13.10 0.88
N HIS A 186 -4.38 -11.85 1.17
CA HIS A 186 -3.36 -11.47 2.17
C HIS A 186 -3.93 -10.99 3.51
N GLU A 187 -5.25 -10.77 3.62
CA GLU A 187 -5.94 -10.24 4.80
C GLU A 187 -6.15 -11.25 5.96
N GLY A 188 -5.37 -12.34 5.99
CA GLY A 188 -5.39 -13.27 7.13
C GLY A 188 -4.60 -12.72 8.32
N HIS A 189 -5.02 -13.01 9.55
CA HIS A 189 -4.28 -12.65 10.77
C HIS A 189 -4.07 -13.83 11.72
N ARG A 190 -4.71 -14.98 11.45
CA ARG A 190 -4.68 -16.17 12.29
C ARG A 190 -4.33 -17.43 11.49
N PRO A 191 -3.89 -18.51 12.14
CA PRO A 191 -3.72 -19.80 11.48
C PRO A 191 -4.99 -20.30 10.78
N GLU A 192 -6.16 -20.06 11.36
CA GLU A 192 -7.45 -20.50 10.81
C GLU A 192 -7.75 -19.84 9.47
N ASP A 193 -7.28 -18.61 9.28
CA ASP A 193 -7.47 -17.82 8.06
C ASP A 193 -6.72 -18.45 6.88
N VAL A 194 -5.50 -18.93 7.11
CA VAL A 194 -4.70 -19.71 6.15
C VAL A 194 -5.40 -21.03 5.81
N VAL A 195 -5.81 -21.76 6.85
CA VAL A 195 -6.46 -23.07 6.70
C VAL A 195 -7.74 -22.95 5.86
N ALA A 196 -8.57 -21.94 6.12
CA ALA A 196 -9.82 -21.74 5.41
C ALA A 196 -9.61 -21.44 3.92
N ARG A 197 -8.68 -20.52 3.60
CA ARG A 197 -8.31 -20.15 2.22
C ARG A 197 -7.79 -21.35 1.43
N VAL A 198 -6.81 -22.07 1.99
CA VAL A 198 -6.23 -23.26 1.34
C VAL A 198 -7.28 -24.35 1.10
N ARG A 199 -8.22 -24.55 2.04
CA ARG A 199 -9.31 -25.52 1.88
C ARG A 199 -10.34 -25.14 0.82
N GLN A 200 -10.52 -23.85 0.53
CA GLN A 200 -11.33 -23.39 -0.61
C GLN A 200 -10.56 -23.44 -1.94
N GLY A 201 -9.29 -23.86 -1.92
CA GLY A 201 -8.43 -23.88 -3.11
C GLY A 201 -7.80 -22.52 -3.42
N MET A 202 -7.96 -21.52 -2.55
CA MET A 202 -7.28 -20.24 -2.67
C MET A 202 -5.81 -20.38 -2.23
N VAL A 203 -4.98 -19.43 -2.67
CA VAL A 203 -3.62 -19.23 -2.14
C VAL A 203 -3.68 -18.30 -0.92
N ALA A 204 -3.05 -18.70 0.18
CA ALA A 204 -2.89 -17.85 1.35
C ALA A 204 -1.60 -17.04 1.23
N MET A 205 -1.73 -15.70 1.17
CA MET A 205 -0.60 -14.78 1.16
C MET A 205 -0.27 -14.37 2.60
N LEU A 206 0.90 -14.77 3.09
CA LEU A 206 1.35 -14.42 4.43
C LEU A 206 2.08 -13.06 4.37
N ARG A 207 1.37 -12.02 4.83
CA ARG A 207 1.81 -10.62 4.80
C ARG A 207 2.73 -10.24 5.95
N GLN A 208 3.80 -9.51 5.62
CA GLN A 208 4.67 -8.82 6.58
C GLN A 208 5.04 -7.43 6.07
N GLY A 209 4.12 -6.49 6.20
CA GLY A 209 4.28 -5.08 5.88
C GLY A 209 4.76 -4.23 7.06
N SER A 210 4.67 -2.90 6.92
CA SER A 210 4.99 -1.96 8.00
C SER A 210 3.94 -2.02 9.11
N SER A 211 2.66 -1.90 8.75
CA SER A 211 1.54 -1.87 9.71
C SER A 211 0.97 -3.24 10.02
N GLU A 212 1.01 -4.15 9.04
CA GLU A 212 0.38 -5.46 9.13
C GLU A 212 1.43 -6.58 9.15
N GLN A 213 1.58 -7.23 10.31
CA GLN A 213 2.68 -8.16 10.60
C GLN A 213 2.16 -9.55 10.96
N ASN A 214 1.74 -10.32 9.94
CA ASN A 214 0.89 -11.49 10.13
C ASN A 214 1.63 -12.84 9.98
N VAL A 215 2.86 -12.85 9.44
CA VAL A 215 3.64 -14.10 9.21
C VAL A 215 3.81 -14.92 10.48
N VAL A 216 4.11 -14.28 11.62
CA VAL A 216 4.36 -15.01 12.89
C VAL A 216 3.16 -15.83 13.34
N ALA A 217 1.97 -15.23 13.30
CA ALA A 217 0.75 -15.93 13.67
C ALA A 217 0.40 -16.99 12.62
N GLN A 218 0.39 -16.61 11.33
CA GLN A 218 -0.06 -17.47 10.24
C GLN A 218 0.88 -18.66 9.97
N ALA A 219 2.19 -18.54 10.22
CA ALA A 219 3.16 -19.64 10.04
C ALA A 219 2.79 -20.90 10.82
N LYS A 220 2.08 -20.76 11.94
CA LYS A 220 1.58 -21.89 12.75
C LYS A 220 0.61 -22.79 12.00
N ALA A 221 -0.09 -22.29 10.98
CA ALA A 221 -0.91 -23.14 10.11
C ALA A 221 -0.07 -24.22 9.40
N ILE A 222 1.19 -23.90 9.07
CA ILE A 222 2.13 -24.81 8.42
C ILE A 222 2.87 -25.63 9.48
N THR A 223 3.47 -24.98 10.49
CA THR A 223 4.37 -25.65 11.45
C THR A 223 3.63 -26.53 12.46
N GLU A 224 2.46 -26.09 12.93
CA GLU A 224 1.64 -26.81 13.91
C GLU A 224 0.43 -27.48 13.25
N GLY A 225 -0.27 -26.72 12.39
CA GLY A 225 -1.48 -27.15 11.68
C GLY A 225 -1.22 -28.12 10.52
N LYS A 226 0.04 -28.26 10.08
CA LYS A 226 0.48 -29.16 9.00
C LYS A 226 -0.27 -28.98 7.68
N ILE A 227 -0.69 -27.75 7.39
CA ILE A 227 -1.17 -27.39 6.05
C ILE A 227 -0.02 -27.53 5.05
N ASP A 228 -0.32 -28.11 3.89
CA ASP A 228 0.64 -28.19 2.78
C ASP A 228 0.97 -26.77 2.29
N PRO A 229 2.26 -26.36 2.32
CA PRO A 229 2.68 -25.01 1.95
C PRO A 229 2.57 -24.72 0.44
N ARG A 230 2.22 -25.68 -0.42
CA ARG A 230 2.09 -25.48 -1.88
C ARG A 230 1.15 -24.32 -2.26
N ARG A 231 0.12 -24.05 -1.46
CA ARG A 231 -0.82 -22.92 -1.65
C ARG A 231 -0.57 -21.77 -0.67
N THR A 232 0.67 -21.59 -0.27
CA THR A 232 1.08 -20.48 0.59
C THR A 232 2.23 -19.72 -0.08
N VAL A 233 2.14 -18.40 -0.04
CA VAL A 233 3.13 -17.47 -0.59
C VAL A 233 3.42 -16.36 0.43
N LEU A 234 4.50 -15.62 0.23
CA LEU A 234 4.89 -14.50 1.08
C LEU A 234 4.69 -13.17 0.34
N CYS A 235 4.23 -12.14 1.05
CA CYS A 235 4.12 -10.79 0.51
C CYS A 235 4.51 -9.71 1.52
N THR A 236 4.85 -8.52 1.03
CA THR A 236 5.09 -7.35 1.88
C THR A 236 3.92 -6.39 1.96
N ASP A 237 3.06 -6.34 0.93
CA ASP A 237 1.94 -5.42 0.85
C ASP A 237 2.40 -3.95 1.01
N ASP A 238 1.92 -3.22 2.01
CA ASP A 238 2.41 -1.87 2.31
C ASP A 238 3.72 -1.87 3.10
N ARG A 239 4.79 -1.33 2.51
CA ARG A 239 6.03 -1.01 3.22
C ARG A 239 6.47 0.43 3.08
N HIS A 240 6.47 1.12 4.22
CA HIS A 240 7.01 2.46 4.35
C HIS A 240 8.53 2.47 4.09
N PRO A 241 9.11 3.54 3.49
CA PRO A 241 10.52 3.60 3.14
C PRO A 241 11.49 3.32 4.30
N MET A 242 11.14 3.68 5.54
CA MET A 242 11.98 3.37 6.70
C MET A 242 12.02 1.87 7.03
N THR A 243 10.87 1.19 6.99
CA THR A 243 10.80 -0.26 7.20
C THR A 243 11.59 -0.98 6.12
N LEU A 244 11.45 -0.55 4.87
CA LEU A 244 12.19 -1.09 3.73
C LEU A 244 13.71 -0.94 3.94
N LEU A 245 14.18 0.26 4.29
CA LEU A 245 15.60 0.52 4.52
C LEU A 245 16.19 -0.26 5.71
N GLN A 246 15.44 -0.37 6.81
CA GLN A 246 15.95 -0.98 8.06
C GLN A 246 15.81 -2.50 8.10
N SER A 247 14.69 -3.02 7.59
CA SER A 247 14.34 -4.44 7.74
C SER A 247 14.63 -5.24 6.47
N GLY A 248 14.74 -4.59 5.31
CA GLY A 248 14.85 -5.21 3.99
C GLY A 248 13.49 -5.29 3.30
N HIS A 249 13.31 -6.28 2.43
CA HIS A 249 12.09 -6.49 1.64
C HIS A 249 11.56 -7.91 1.86
N ILE A 250 11.20 -8.64 0.80
CA ILE A 250 10.71 -10.02 0.88
C ILE A 250 11.75 -10.98 1.51
N ASP A 251 13.05 -10.69 1.40
CA ASP A 251 14.13 -11.45 2.06
C ASP A 251 13.93 -11.52 3.58
N SER A 252 13.48 -10.40 4.17
CA SER A 252 13.22 -10.31 5.61
C SER A 252 12.03 -11.16 6.00
N VAL A 253 11.05 -11.30 5.11
CA VAL A 253 9.85 -12.11 5.29
C VAL A 253 10.20 -13.60 5.21
N VAL A 254 11.05 -13.99 4.27
CA VAL A 254 11.60 -15.35 4.18
C VAL A 254 12.39 -15.70 5.44
N ARG A 255 13.32 -14.82 5.88
CA ARG A 255 14.08 -15.01 7.12
C ARG A 255 13.17 -15.13 8.34
N LEU A 256 12.11 -14.33 8.41
CA LEU A 256 11.12 -14.40 9.49
C LEU A 256 10.36 -15.73 9.47
N ALA A 257 9.88 -16.17 8.30
CA ALA A 257 9.23 -17.46 8.14
C ALA A 257 10.11 -18.63 8.61
N ILE A 258 11.40 -18.60 8.26
CA ILE A 258 12.40 -19.58 8.73
C ILE A 258 12.56 -19.53 10.25
N ALA A 259 12.66 -18.34 10.82
CA ALA A 259 12.77 -18.15 12.26
C ALA A 259 11.53 -18.66 13.03
N GLN A 260 10.37 -18.72 12.39
CA GLN A 260 9.14 -19.31 12.95
C GLN A 260 9.03 -20.83 12.76
N GLY A 261 10.08 -21.47 12.23
CA GLY A 261 10.17 -22.93 12.11
C GLY A 261 9.72 -23.51 10.77
N ILE A 262 9.43 -22.66 9.76
CA ILE A 262 9.25 -23.13 8.38
C ILE A 262 10.63 -23.54 7.84
N ALA A 263 10.73 -24.74 7.24
CA ALA A 263 11.99 -25.21 6.68
C ALA A 263 12.53 -24.23 5.60
N PRO A 264 13.84 -23.95 5.54
CA PRO A 264 14.41 -22.99 4.59
C PRO A 264 14.01 -23.20 3.14
N MET A 265 14.05 -24.44 2.65
CA MET A 265 13.62 -24.78 1.29
C MET A 265 12.15 -24.47 1.04
N THR A 266 11.29 -24.67 2.04
CA THR A 266 9.86 -24.35 1.95
C THR A 266 9.63 -22.84 1.94
N ALA A 267 10.28 -22.08 2.83
CA ALA A 267 10.15 -20.63 2.86
C ALA A 267 10.65 -19.97 1.55
N ILE A 268 11.76 -20.46 1.00
CA ILE A 268 12.27 -20.05 -0.31
C ILE A 268 11.26 -20.40 -1.41
N GLN A 269 10.68 -21.60 -1.40
CA GLN A 269 9.66 -22.02 -2.37
C GLN A 269 8.42 -21.11 -2.33
N MET A 270 7.98 -20.72 -1.13
CA MET A 270 6.86 -19.80 -0.92
C MET A 270 7.12 -18.40 -1.51
N ALA A 271 8.37 -17.96 -1.56
CA ALA A 271 8.79 -16.68 -2.16
C ALA A 271 9.42 -16.83 -3.55
N THR A 272 9.26 -17.98 -4.22
CA THR A 272 9.79 -18.22 -5.57
C THR A 272 8.78 -19.01 -6.40
N LEU A 273 8.88 -20.33 -6.41
CA LEU A 273 8.09 -21.20 -7.28
C LEU A 273 6.59 -21.10 -7.02
N ASN A 274 6.15 -21.08 -5.77
CA ASN A 274 4.71 -21.02 -5.45
C ASN A 274 4.10 -19.72 -5.98
N THR A 275 4.78 -18.58 -5.79
CA THR A 275 4.37 -17.27 -6.32
C THR A 275 4.29 -17.31 -7.84
N ALA A 276 5.33 -17.81 -8.51
CA ALA A 276 5.36 -17.87 -9.96
C ALA A 276 4.29 -18.83 -10.54
N GLU A 277 4.01 -19.95 -9.88
CA GLU A 277 2.94 -20.88 -10.27
C GLU A 277 1.56 -20.25 -10.10
N HIS A 278 1.31 -19.54 -8.99
CA HIS A 278 0.03 -18.90 -8.70
C HIS A 278 -0.36 -17.91 -9.80
N PHE A 279 0.57 -17.06 -10.21
CA PHE A 279 0.35 -16.05 -11.24
C PHE A 279 0.60 -16.53 -12.68
N GLY A 280 0.88 -17.82 -12.88
CA GLY A 280 1.05 -18.40 -14.23
C GLY A 280 2.33 -18.00 -14.96
N VAL A 281 3.34 -17.51 -14.24
CA VAL A 281 4.62 -17.01 -14.80
C VAL A 281 5.83 -17.89 -14.46
N ALA A 282 5.61 -19.12 -13.98
CA ALA A 282 6.67 -20.09 -13.65
C ALA A 282 7.54 -20.55 -14.85
N GLY A 283 7.12 -20.22 -16.08
CA GLY A 283 7.94 -20.36 -17.29
C GLY A 283 9.04 -19.29 -17.42
N ASP A 284 8.88 -18.17 -16.72
CA ASP A 284 9.78 -17.02 -16.76
C ASP A 284 10.58 -16.85 -15.47
N VAL A 285 9.94 -16.96 -14.29
CA VAL A 285 10.57 -16.69 -12.99
C VAL A 285 10.32 -17.82 -11.97
N GLY A 286 10.87 -17.69 -10.76
CA GLY A 286 10.60 -18.57 -9.63
C GLY A 286 11.35 -19.91 -9.64
N GLY A 287 12.29 -20.12 -10.56
CA GLY A 287 13.09 -21.34 -10.63
C GLY A 287 14.40 -21.18 -11.41
N ILE A 288 15.38 -22.02 -11.10
CA ILE A 288 16.64 -22.12 -11.85
C ILE A 288 16.50 -23.25 -12.86
N GLY A 289 16.33 -22.91 -14.14
CA GLY A 289 16.30 -23.90 -15.21
C GLY A 289 16.20 -23.27 -16.59
N PRO A 290 16.58 -24.00 -17.66
CA PRO A 290 16.66 -23.44 -19.01
C PRO A 290 15.36 -22.78 -19.45
N GLY A 291 15.49 -21.65 -20.14
CA GLY A 291 14.37 -20.87 -20.65
C GLY A 291 13.82 -19.82 -19.69
N ARG A 292 14.03 -19.93 -18.37
CA ARG A 292 13.66 -18.89 -17.39
C ARG A 292 14.62 -17.70 -17.43
N PHE A 293 14.20 -16.55 -16.92
CA PHE A 293 15.11 -15.43 -16.66
C PHE A 293 16.24 -15.87 -15.72
N ALA A 294 17.44 -15.35 -15.95
CA ALA A 294 18.60 -15.57 -15.11
C ALA A 294 18.53 -14.67 -13.87
N ASP A 295 17.50 -14.91 -13.06
CA ASP A 295 17.25 -14.29 -11.77
C ASP A 295 17.74 -15.24 -10.68
N ILE A 296 18.96 -15.02 -10.20
CA ILE A 296 19.70 -15.97 -9.36
C ILE A 296 20.37 -15.23 -8.22
N LEU A 297 20.17 -15.73 -7.01
CA LEU A 297 20.89 -15.31 -5.82
C LEU A 297 22.00 -16.29 -5.51
N ILE A 298 23.17 -15.77 -5.13
CA ILE A 298 24.24 -16.56 -4.52
C ILE A 298 24.19 -16.29 -3.03
N VAL A 299 23.88 -17.33 -2.25
CA VAL A 299 23.70 -17.23 -0.79
C VAL A 299 24.65 -18.14 -0.04
N SER A 300 25.31 -17.60 0.99
CA SER A 300 26.26 -18.36 1.83
C SER A 300 25.60 -19.39 2.72
N ASP A 301 24.35 -19.14 3.11
CA ASP A 301 23.62 -19.96 4.07
C ASP A 301 22.11 -19.83 3.83
N LEU A 302 21.41 -20.96 3.83
CA LEU A 302 19.97 -21.02 3.57
C LEU A 302 19.12 -20.68 4.80
N GLU A 303 19.63 -20.92 6.02
CA GLU A 303 18.89 -20.62 7.25
C GLU A 303 18.82 -19.11 7.52
N SER A 304 19.97 -18.43 7.45
CA SER A 304 20.06 -16.98 7.59
C SER A 304 19.72 -16.21 6.30
N LEU A 305 19.63 -16.92 5.16
CA LEU A 305 19.44 -16.34 3.82
C LEU A 305 20.40 -15.18 3.55
N LYS A 306 21.69 -15.37 3.87
CA LYS A 306 22.71 -14.34 3.64
C LYS A 306 23.02 -14.24 2.13
N ILE A 307 22.50 -13.20 1.49
CA ILE A 307 22.67 -12.92 0.06
C ILE A 307 24.00 -12.20 -0.18
N ASP A 308 24.88 -12.82 -0.97
CA ASP A 308 26.20 -12.25 -1.29
C ASP A 308 26.22 -11.60 -2.69
N CYS A 309 25.44 -12.11 -3.62
CA CYS A 309 25.34 -11.60 -5.00
C CYS A 309 23.93 -11.81 -5.54
N VAL A 310 23.45 -10.84 -6.31
CA VAL A 310 22.16 -10.86 -6.99
C VAL A 310 22.39 -10.70 -8.47
N VAL A 311 21.94 -11.69 -9.24
CA VAL A 311 21.85 -11.65 -10.69
C VAL A 311 20.38 -11.45 -11.04
N ALA A 312 20.06 -10.44 -11.85
CA ALA A 312 18.72 -10.21 -12.36
C ALA A 312 18.80 -10.01 -13.87
N ALA A 313 17.92 -10.68 -14.61
CA ALA A 313 17.92 -10.68 -16.08
C ALA A 313 19.32 -10.97 -16.70
N GLY A 314 20.14 -11.79 -16.04
CA GLY A 314 21.47 -12.21 -16.51
C GLY A 314 22.64 -11.31 -16.10
N ASP A 315 22.37 -10.14 -15.51
CA ASP A 315 23.40 -9.18 -15.09
C ASP A 315 23.58 -9.21 -13.57
N VAL A 316 24.81 -9.00 -13.09
CA VAL A 316 25.09 -8.81 -11.65
C VAL A 316 24.63 -7.41 -11.27
N VAL A 317 23.52 -7.34 -10.54
CA VAL A 317 22.84 -6.08 -10.17
C VAL A 317 23.13 -5.64 -8.74
N ALA A 318 23.55 -6.55 -7.87
CA ALA A 318 24.00 -6.20 -6.53
C ALA A 318 25.04 -7.18 -5.97
N GLU A 319 25.96 -6.66 -5.17
CA GLU A 319 26.95 -7.44 -4.43
C GLU A 319 27.00 -6.98 -2.97
N ARG A 320 26.92 -7.94 -2.04
CA ARG A 320 26.97 -7.71 -0.58
C ARG A 320 26.02 -6.59 -0.11
N GLY A 321 24.79 -6.60 -0.62
CA GLY A 321 23.77 -5.61 -0.26
C GLY A 321 23.95 -4.23 -0.88
N VAL A 322 24.83 -4.08 -1.88
CA VAL A 322 25.06 -2.82 -2.59
C VAL A 322 24.69 -2.99 -4.06
N LEU A 323 23.85 -2.10 -4.59
CA LEU A 323 23.50 -2.06 -6.00
C LEU A 323 24.74 -1.74 -6.86
N THR A 324 24.95 -2.49 -7.94
CA THR A 324 26.11 -2.36 -8.85
C THR A 324 25.75 -1.77 -10.21
N VAL A 325 24.47 -1.54 -10.46
CA VAL A 325 23.94 -0.98 -11.72
C VAL A 325 23.33 0.40 -11.50
N SER A 326 23.30 1.21 -12.55
CA SER A 326 22.65 2.53 -12.53
C SER A 326 21.14 2.40 -12.74
N THR A 327 20.36 3.29 -12.12
CA THR A 327 18.92 3.43 -12.30
C THR A 327 18.62 4.66 -13.17
N PRO A 328 18.59 4.54 -14.51
CA PRO A 328 18.38 5.70 -15.38
C PRO A 328 17.03 6.38 -15.07
N PRO A 329 16.95 7.73 -15.14
CA PRO A 329 15.71 8.43 -14.84
C PRO A 329 14.61 8.08 -15.84
N PHE A 330 13.37 8.13 -15.37
CA PHE A 330 12.18 7.95 -16.20
C PHE A 330 11.42 9.28 -16.30
N ASP A 331 11.15 9.72 -17.51
CA ASP A 331 10.50 11.01 -17.76
C ASP A 331 8.98 10.90 -17.54
N TYR A 332 8.54 11.16 -16.31
CA TYR A 332 7.12 11.31 -16.00
C TYR A 332 6.52 12.54 -16.70
N PRO A 333 5.33 12.41 -17.33
CA PRO A 333 4.68 13.55 -17.98
C PRO A 333 4.24 14.58 -16.95
N GLU A 334 4.20 15.85 -17.37
CA GLU A 334 3.73 16.97 -16.53
C GLU A 334 2.31 16.75 -15.98
N SER A 335 1.46 16.01 -16.68
CA SER A 335 0.12 15.65 -16.18
C SER A 335 0.15 14.74 -14.95
N ALA A 336 1.18 13.90 -14.81
CA ALA A 336 1.39 13.08 -13.61
C ALA A 336 2.03 13.89 -12.48
N LYS A 337 2.89 14.86 -12.81
CA LYS A 337 3.55 15.74 -11.82
C LYS A 337 2.66 16.89 -11.30
N ASN A 338 1.65 17.29 -12.08
CA ASN A 338 0.69 18.33 -11.73
C ASN A 338 -0.70 17.74 -11.38
N SER A 339 -0.73 16.67 -10.57
CA SER A 339 -1.98 16.00 -10.20
C SER A 339 -2.80 16.74 -9.15
N VAL A 340 -2.18 17.64 -8.36
CA VAL A 340 -2.87 18.44 -7.34
C VAL A 340 -3.55 19.65 -7.97
N LYS A 341 -4.85 19.54 -8.25
CA LYS A 341 -5.65 20.57 -8.93
C LYS A 341 -6.48 21.38 -7.93
N ILE A 342 -5.80 22.23 -7.17
CA ILE A 342 -6.46 23.20 -6.27
C ILE A 342 -6.24 24.61 -6.86
N SER A 343 -7.33 25.23 -7.32
CA SER A 343 -7.30 26.47 -8.13
C SER A 343 -7.22 27.76 -7.31
N ARG A 344 -7.41 27.69 -5.99
CA ARG A 344 -7.38 28.84 -5.07
C ARG A 344 -6.51 28.55 -3.85
N ARG A 345 -6.06 29.62 -3.19
CA ARG A 345 -5.38 29.52 -1.90
C ARG A 345 -6.35 29.00 -0.83
N ILE A 346 -5.91 28.03 -0.05
CA ILE A 346 -6.62 27.53 1.13
C ILE A 346 -6.39 28.49 2.29
N THR A 347 -7.42 28.75 3.08
CA THR A 347 -7.42 29.72 4.19
C THR A 347 -7.92 29.08 5.47
N ALA A 348 -7.68 29.70 6.63
CA ALA A 348 -8.18 29.17 7.90
C ALA A 348 -9.71 29.03 7.96
N ASP A 349 -10.44 29.88 7.22
CA ASP A 349 -11.91 29.83 7.17
C ASP A 349 -12.43 28.59 6.43
N ASP A 350 -11.61 27.95 5.59
CA ASP A 350 -11.95 26.68 4.93
C ASP A 350 -12.10 25.51 5.91
N PHE A 351 -11.51 25.62 7.12
CA PHE A 351 -11.59 24.61 8.18
C PHE A 351 -12.63 24.96 9.25
N ARG A 352 -13.49 25.95 8.98
CA ARG A 352 -14.55 26.38 9.88
C ARG A 352 -15.69 25.37 9.89
N ILE A 353 -16.18 25.03 11.09
CA ILE A 353 -17.43 24.28 11.29
C ILE A 353 -18.39 25.19 12.05
N ASP A 354 -19.47 25.61 11.41
CA ASP A 354 -20.52 26.43 12.03
C ASP A 354 -21.30 25.62 13.06
N ALA A 355 -21.51 26.20 14.24
CA ALA A 355 -22.30 25.57 15.29
C ALA A 355 -23.80 25.61 14.94
N PRO A 356 -24.55 24.50 15.13
CA PRO A 356 -25.98 24.46 14.86
C PRO A 356 -26.81 25.12 15.96
N THR A 357 -26.18 25.52 17.07
CA THR A 357 -26.81 26.05 18.28
C THR A 357 -26.01 27.21 18.85
N SER A 358 -26.65 28.03 19.68
CA SER A 358 -26.01 29.12 20.44
C SER A 358 -25.59 28.70 21.85
N THR A 359 -25.40 27.40 22.09
CA THR A 359 -24.95 26.86 23.39
C THR A 359 -23.43 26.96 23.54
N ASP A 360 -22.90 26.82 24.76
CA ASP A 360 -21.45 26.88 25.02
C ASP A 360 -20.69 25.66 24.48
N SER A 361 -21.38 24.54 24.24
CA SER A 361 -20.85 23.35 23.60
C SER A 361 -21.93 22.57 22.87
N VAL A 362 -21.51 21.66 21.98
CA VAL A 362 -22.39 20.73 21.27
C VAL A 362 -21.73 19.36 21.13
N ARG A 363 -22.53 18.30 21.25
CA ARG A 363 -22.07 16.91 21.11
C ARG A 363 -21.87 16.57 19.64
N CYS A 364 -20.64 16.18 19.30
CA CYS A 364 -20.22 15.85 17.94
C CYS A 364 -19.76 14.39 17.86
N ARG A 365 -19.92 13.80 16.68
CA ARG A 365 -19.21 12.59 16.27
C ARG A 365 -17.74 12.93 16.05
N VAL A 366 -16.86 12.08 16.56
CA VAL A 366 -15.41 12.23 16.44
C VAL A 366 -14.83 10.90 16.02
N ILE A 367 -13.98 10.91 15.00
CA ILE A 367 -13.20 9.74 14.60
C ILE A 367 -12.20 9.44 15.71
N GLU A 368 -12.34 8.30 16.37
CA GLU A 368 -11.39 7.85 17.40
C GLU A 368 -10.44 6.82 16.79
N ILE A 369 -9.15 7.15 16.73
CA ILE A 369 -8.15 6.21 16.24
C ILE A 369 -7.90 5.10 17.26
N VAL A 370 -7.69 3.87 16.78
CA VAL A 370 -7.19 2.77 17.60
C VAL A 370 -5.68 2.75 17.45
N ALA A 371 -4.95 2.93 18.57
CA ALA A 371 -3.50 2.97 18.53
C ALA A 371 -2.92 1.71 17.87
N ASN A 372 -2.00 1.93 16.91
CA ASN A 372 -1.30 0.89 16.16
C ASN A 372 -2.20 -0.04 15.34
N GLN A 373 -3.36 0.46 14.88
CA GLN A 373 -4.25 -0.24 13.96
C GLN A 373 -4.81 0.75 12.93
N VAL A 374 -5.18 0.25 11.75
CA VAL A 374 -5.88 1.03 10.73
C VAL A 374 -7.33 1.33 11.13
N LEU A 375 -7.91 0.52 12.03
CA LEU A 375 -9.29 0.63 12.51
C LEU A 375 -9.57 1.92 13.29
N THR A 376 -10.81 2.41 13.17
CA THR A 376 -11.34 3.55 13.94
C THR A 376 -12.61 3.17 14.68
N ARG A 377 -13.05 4.02 15.62
CA ARG A 377 -14.35 3.93 16.28
C ARG A 377 -15.16 5.21 16.05
N CYS A 378 -16.48 5.08 16.06
CA CYS A 378 -17.37 6.24 16.16
C CYS A 378 -17.41 6.74 17.62
N GLY A 379 -16.58 7.72 17.94
CA GLY A 379 -16.58 8.40 19.23
C GLY A 379 -17.56 9.57 19.30
N TYR A 380 -17.85 10.03 20.51
CA TYR A 380 -18.65 11.24 20.75
C TYR A 380 -17.94 12.13 21.78
N ASP A 381 -17.96 13.44 21.54
CA ASP A 381 -17.43 14.42 22.49
C ASP A 381 -18.24 15.73 22.45
N ASP A 382 -18.39 16.36 23.62
CA ASP A 382 -18.88 17.74 23.71
C ASP A 382 -17.74 18.70 23.34
N ILE A 383 -17.95 19.45 22.25
CA ILE A 383 -16.98 20.39 21.68
C ILE A 383 -17.40 21.82 22.01
N PRO A 384 -16.51 22.66 22.57
CA PRO A 384 -16.81 24.06 22.86
C PRO A 384 -17.19 24.84 21.59
N ILE A 385 -18.11 25.80 21.76
CA ILE A 385 -18.50 26.75 20.72
C ILE A 385 -17.97 28.13 21.10
N VAL A 386 -17.35 28.82 20.14
CA VAL A 386 -16.80 30.17 20.30
C VAL A 386 -17.12 30.94 19.03
N ASP A 387 -17.71 32.12 19.16
CA ASP A 387 -18.09 32.98 18.03
C ASP A 387 -18.90 32.21 16.95
N GLU A 388 -19.90 31.44 17.39
CA GLU A 388 -20.80 30.64 16.54
C GLU A 388 -20.12 29.49 15.75
N MET A 389 -18.88 29.14 16.11
CA MET A 389 -18.12 28.06 15.47
C MET A 389 -17.65 27.01 16.50
N LEU A 390 -17.43 25.78 16.05
CA LEU A 390 -16.72 24.79 16.87
C LEU A 390 -15.27 25.24 17.13
N ALA A 391 -14.83 25.09 18.37
CA ALA A 391 -13.46 25.36 18.82
C ALA A 391 -12.80 24.07 19.34
N PRO A 392 -12.52 23.07 18.47
CA PRO A 392 -11.95 21.79 18.87
C PRO A 392 -10.59 21.93 19.56
N GLU A 393 -9.82 22.98 19.26
CA GLU A 393 -8.56 23.30 19.91
C GLU A 393 -8.70 23.59 21.42
N LYS A 394 -9.90 23.93 21.89
CA LYS A 394 -10.21 24.11 23.32
C LYS A 394 -10.61 22.79 24.01
N LYS A 395 -10.72 21.69 23.28
CA LYS A 395 -11.01 20.35 23.80
C LYS A 395 -9.73 19.50 23.73
N SER A 396 -9.21 19.12 24.90
CA SER A 396 -7.99 18.31 24.98
C SER A 396 -8.08 17.03 24.15
N GLY A 397 -7.07 16.79 23.31
CA GLY A 397 -6.94 15.56 22.52
C GLY A 397 -7.81 15.48 21.26
N VAL A 398 -8.58 16.52 20.93
CA VAL A 398 -9.37 16.61 19.70
C VAL A 398 -8.69 17.55 18.71
N SER A 399 -8.73 17.21 17.42
CA SER A 399 -8.21 18.02 16.33
C SER A 399 -9.24 18.10 15.21
N SER A 400 -9.20 19.18 14.44
CA SER A 400 -9.92 19.27 13.18
C SER A 400 -9.30 18.33 12.17
N LEU A 401 -10.14 17.71 11.34
CA LEU A 401 -9.75 16.92 10.19
C LEU A 401 -10.50 17.46 8.97
N ALA A 402 -9.84 17.62 7.83
CA ALA A 402 -10.45 18.07 6.61
C ALA A 402 -9.97 17.26 5.41
N VAL A 403 -10.88 16.99 4.47
CA VAL A 403 -10.57 16.39 3.17
C VAL A 403 -11.00 17.35 2.08
N ILE A 404 -10.06 17.68 1.20
CA ILE A 404 -10.24 18.63 0.12
C ILE A 404 -10.08 17.91 -1.21
N ASP A 405 -11.11 17.96 -2.05
CA ASP A 405 -11.05 17.43 -3.42
C ASP A 405 -9.95 18.14 -4.21
N ARG A 406 -8.91 17.37 -4.56
CA ARG A 406 -7.77 17.86 -5.35
C ARG A 406 -7.79 17.41 -6.81
N HIS A 407 -8.80 16.64 -7.22
CA HIS A 407 -8.79 15.95 -8.51
C HIS A 407 -9.69 16.61 -9.54
N SER A 408 -10.90 17.01 -9.14
CA SER A 408 -11.88 17.58 -10.07
C SER A 408 -11.73 19.08 -10.28
N GLY A 409 -10.98 19.75 -9.41
CA GLY A 409 -10.88 21.21 -9.34
C GLY A 409 -12.08 21.88 -8.67
N SER A 410 -13.01 21.11 -8.08
CA SER A 410 -14.17 21.65 -7.38
C SER A 410 -13.80 22.48 -6.15
N GLY A 411 -12.69 22.14 -5.49
CA GLY A 411 -12.30 22.72 -4.22
C GLY A 411 -13.29 22.43 -3.09
N ARG A 412 -14.09 21.37 -3.21
CA ARG A 412 -15.00 20.87 -2.17
C ARG A 412 -14.18 20.46 -0.95
N ILE A 413 -14.71 20.81 0.22
CA ILE A 413 -14.08 20.52 1.51
C ILE A 413 -15.13 19.92 2.43
N ALA A 414 -14.79 18.81 3.07
CA ALA A 414 -15.49 18.33 4.23
C ALA A 414 -14.59 18.53 5.46
N VAL A 415 -15.18 18.93 6.57
CA VAL A 415 -14.47 19.12 7.84
C VAL A 415 -15.16 18.28 8.92
N GLY A 416 -14.38 17.49 9.63
CA GLY A 416 -14.78 16.65 10.75
C GLY A 416 -13.80 16.77 11.91
N LEU A 417 -13.89 15.83 12.84
CA LEU A 417 -13.11 15.83 14.07
C LEU A 417 -12.43 14.48 14.26
N VAL A 418 -11.21 14.49 14.78
CA VAL A 418 -10.44 13.29 15.09
C VAL A 418 -9.80 13.39 16.48
N LYS A 419 -9.65 12.26 17.17
CA LYS A 419 -8.96 12.19 18.46
C LYS A 419 -8.12 10.92 18.59
N GLY A 420 -7.16 10.95 19.52
CA GLY A 420 -6.34 9.80 19.92
C GLY A 420 -4.85 9.92 19.60
N TYR A 421 -4.41 11.00 18.94
CA TYR A 421 -3.00 11.19 18.57
C TYR A 421 -2.09 11.64 19.71
N GLY A 422 -2.65 12.18 20.80
CA GLY A 422 -1.88 12.67 21.95
C GLY A 422 -1.13 14.00 21.72
N LEU A 423 -1.29 14.63 20.55
CA LEU A 423 -0.64 15.91 20.22
C LEU A 423 -1.07 17.01 21.21
N THR A 424 -0.08 17.77 21.71
CA THR A 424 -0.28 18.77 22.78
C THR A 424 0.06 20.20 22.40
N GLN A 425 0.80 20.39 21.31
CA GLN A 425 1.21 21.70 20.79
C GLN A 425 0.38 22.06 19.54
N PRO A 426 0.23 23.37 19.20
CA PRO A 426 -0.40 23.79 17.95
C PRO A 426 0.31 23.21 16.72
N TYR A 427 -0.46 22.65 15.79
CA TYR A 427 0.08 22.07 14.57
C TYR A 427 -0.92 22.08 13.41
N GLY A 428 -0.39 21.98 12.19
CA GLY A 428 -1.10 21.59 10.99
C GLY A 428 -0.30 20.52 10.24
N LEU A 429 -0.94 19.39 9.92
CA LEU A 429 -0.39 18.30 9.13
C LEU A 429 -1.24 18.16 7.86
N ALA A 430 -0.61 18.09 6.70
CA ALA A 430 -1.30 17.86 5.44
C ALA A 430 -0.61 16.75 4.64
N SER A 431 -1.38 15.95 3.89
CA SER A 431 -0.88 14.92 2.98
C SER A 431 -1.79 14.77 1.76
N THR A 432 -1.21 14.46 0.61
CA THR A 432 -1.95 13.95 -0.56
C THR A 432 -2.01 12.42 -0.62
N VAL A 433 -1.29 11.73 0.26
CA VAL A 433 -1.48 10.31 0.52
C VAL A 433 -2.61 10.18 1.53
N ALA A 434 -3.76 9.72 1.04
CA ALA A 434 -4.98 9.54 1.83
C ALA A 434 -5.79 8.40 1.20
N HIS A 435 -5.59 7.18 1.69
CA HIS A 435 -6.14 5.96 1.09
C HIS A 435 -7.66 6.05 0.91
N ASP A 436 -8.27 5.71 -0.22
CA ASP A 436 -7.64 5.39 -1.53
C ASP A 436 -7.88 6.50 -2.55
N SER A 437 -8.89 7.35 -2.34
CA SER A 437 -9.16 8.48 -3.26
C SER A 437 -8.01 9.49 -3.31
N HIS A 438 -7.13 9.51 -2.31
CA HIS A 438 -5.96 10.36 -2.22
C HIS A 438 -6.28 11.84 -2.43
N ASN A 439 -7.33 12.32 -1.77
CA ASN A 439 -7.61 13.74 -1.68
C ASN A 439 -6.62 14.45 -0.74
N LEU A 440 -6.60 15.79 -0.73
CA LEU A 440 -5.74 16.51 0.21
C LEU A 440 -6.35 16.41 1.62
N LEU A 441 -5.71 15.61 2.46
CA LEU A 441 -6.08 15.40 3.86
C LEU A 441 -5.32 16.39 4.75
N VAL A 442 -6.01 17.04 5.67
CA VAL A 442 -5.43 18.05 6.58
C VAL A 442 -5.93 17.80 8.00
N MET A 443 -5.03 17.72 8.98
CA MET A 443 -5.35 17.60 10.40
C MET A 443 -4.64 18.70 11.20
N GLY A 444 -5.28 19.25 12.21
CA GLY A 444 -4.61 20.21 13.08
C GLY A 444 -5.42 20.70 14.26
N SER A 445 -4.70 21.35 15.17
CA SER A 445 -5.26 22.07 16.32
C SER A 445 -5.26 23.59 16.13
N ASP A 446 -4.80 24.08 14.98
CA ASP A 446 -4.78 25.49 14.62
C ASP A 446 -5.09 25.65 13.12
N ARG A 447 -6.14 26.40 12.79
CA ARG A 447 -6.64 26.53 11.41
C ARG A 447 -5.68 27.29 10.50
N ASP A 448 -4.90 28.24 11.02
CA ASP A 448 -3.90 28.95 10.23
C ASP A 448 -2.72 28.02 9.90
N LEU A 449 -2.27 27.22 10.86
CA LEU A 449 -1.23 26.21 10.62
C LEU A 449 -1.70 25.13 9.64
N MET A 450 -2.95 24.68 9.74
CA MET A 450 -3.58 23.78 8.77
C MET A 450 -3.56 24.37 7.35
N ALA A 451 -3.90 25.66 7.21
CA ALA A 451 -3.88 26.33 5.90
C ALA A 451 -2.46 26.42 5.33
N ILE A 452 -1.46 26.71 6.17
CA ILE A 452 -0.05 26.74 5.76
C ILE A 452 0.38 25.35 5.27
N ALA A 453 0.10 24.29 6.04
CA ALA A 453 0.46 22.92 5.68
C ALA A 453 -0.18 22.50 4.34
N ALA A 454 -1.49 22.76 4.19
CA ALA A 454 -2.25 22.42 2.99
C ALA A 454 -1.69 23.13 1.74
N ASN A 455 -1.48 24.44 1.80
CA ASN A 455 -0.92 25.19 0.66
C ASN A 455 0.54 24.79 0.37
N ARG A 456 1.30 24.37 1.39
CA ARG A 456 2.67 23.93 1.19
C ARG A 456 2.72 22.59 0.44
N VAL A 457 1.86 21.64 0.78
CA VAL A 457 1.70 20.38 0.02
C VAL A 457 1.29 20.65 -1.43
N VAL A 458 0.36 21.60 -1.67
CA VAL A 458 0.00 22.02 -3.03
C VAL A 458 1.22 22.57 -3.78
N ALA A 459 2.04 23.40 -3.14
CA ALA A 459 3.24 23.98 -3.76
C ALA A 459 4.34 22.95 -4.05
N LEU A 460 4.36 21.81 -3.34
CA LEU A 460 5.28 20.71 -3.59
C LEU A 460 4.83 19.81 -4.76
N GLY A 461 3.63 20.01 -5.31
CA GLY A 461 3.03 19.07 -6.28
C GLY A 461 2.44 17.82 -5.63
N GLY A 462 2.26 17.86 -4.30
CA GLY A 462 1.87 16.71 -3.47
C GLY A 462 2.99 16.24 -2.55
N GLY A 463 2.63 15.37 -1.60
CA GLY A 463 3.48 14.96 -0.50
C GLY A 463 2.85 15.23 0.86
N THR A 464 3.69 15.27 1.89
CA THR A 464 3.30 15.49 3.28
C THR A 464 4.04 16.71 3.85
N CYS A 465 3.34 17.57 4.60
CA CYS A 465 3.93 18.71 5.29
C CYS A 465 3.41 18.81 6.72
N LEU A 466 4.31 18.97 7.69
CA LEU A 466 3.99 19.26 9.08
C LEU A 466 4.47 20.67 9.44
N VAL A 467 3.56 21.45 10.03
CA VAL A 467 3.77 22.83 10.44
C VAL A 467 3.45 22.95 11.93
N GLY A 468 4.30 23.64 12.68
CA GLY A 468 4.05 24.03 14.07
C GLY A 468 4.14 25.55 14.22
N SER A 469 4.11 26.03 15.46
CA SER A 469 4.15 27.47 15.76
C SER A 469 5.39 28.21 15.22
N GLU A 470 6.50 27.49 14.99
CA GLU A 470 7.74 28.05 14.44
C GLU A 470 7.82 27.99 12.90
N GLY A 471 6.76 27.50 12.23
CA GLY A 471 6.71 27.31 10.78
C GLY A 471 6.79 25.84 10.37
N VAL A 472 7.29 25.59 9.16
CA VAL A 472 7.43 24.23 8.60
C VAL A 472 8.46 23.44 9.40
N LEU A 473 8.05 22.28 9.93
CA LEU A 473 8.88 21.40 10.76
C LEU A 473 9.50 20.24 9.98
N ALA A 474 8.75 19.65 9.05
CA ALA A 474 9.16 18.52 8.22
C ALA A 474 8.32 18.42 6.94
N GLU A 475 8.92 17.89 5.87
CA GLU A 475 8.28 17.71 4.56
C GLU A 475 8.75 16.41 3.90
N ILE A 476 7.86 15.78 3.13
CA ILE A 476 8.14 14.65 2.26
C ILE A 476 7.52 15.00 0.89
N PRO A 477 8.28 15.58 -0.06
CA PRO A 477 7.76 15.91 -1.39
C PRO A 477 7.49 14.62 -2.19
N LEU A 478 6.28 14.51 -2.77
CA LEU A 478 5.85 13.34 -3.56
C LEU A 478 5.26 13.81 -4.89
N PRO A 479 6.07 14.36 -5.82
CA PRO A 479 5.57 15.04 -7.00
C PRO A 479 4.84 14.13 -7.99
N ILE A 480 5.13 12.82 -8.03
CA ILE A 480 4.47 11.90 -8.97
C ILE A 480 3.12 11.52 -8.41
N ALA A 481 2.06 11.97 -9.06
CA ALA A 481 0.67 11.80 -8.67
C ALA A 481 0.32 12.31 -7.25
N GLY A 482 1.23 12.98 -6.54
CA GLY A 482 1.10 13.27 -5.12
C GLY A 482 1.35 12.06 -4.21
N LEU A 483 2.00 11.01 -4.71
CA LEU A 483 2.15 9.71 -4.04
C LEU A 483 3.59 9.21 -4.00
N MET A 484 4.38 9.46 -5.05
CA MET A 484 5.73 8.92 -5.19
C MET A 484 6.78 10.00 -5.43
N SER A 485 8.01 9.69 -5.07
CA SER A 485 9.21 10.51 -5.27
C SER A 485 10.19 9.83 -6.23
N GLU A 486 10.93 10.65 -6.98
CA GLU A 486 12.07 10.22 -7.79
C GLU A 486 13.38 10.18 -6.98
N GLU A 487 13.35 10.61 -5.72
CA GLU A 487 14.51 10.60 -4.83
C GLU A 487 14.83 9.17 -4.35
N PRO A 488 16.14 8.84 -4.17
CA PRO A 488 16.54 7.56 -3.60
C PRO A 488 16.00 7.29 -2.19
N ILE A 489 15.92 6.01 -1.84
CA ILE A 489 15.32 5.54 -0.58
C ILE A 489 15.94 6.17 0.68
N ASP A 490 17.25 6.43 0.72
CA ASP A 490 17.91 7.02 1.88
C ASP A 490 17.41 8.45 2.15
N ILE A 491 17.13 9.21 1.10
CA ILE A 491 16.57 10.56 1.20
C ILE A 491 15.12 10.50 1.67
N VAL A 492 14.27 9.70 1.03
CA VAL A 492 12.84 9.61 1.36
C VAL A 492 12.65 9.02 2.77
N ALA A 493 13.44 8.00 3.13
CA ALA A 493 13.46 7.44 4.47
C ALA A 493 13.88 8.49 5.51
N ALA A 494 14.95 9.27 5.27
CA ALA A 494 15.36 10.33 6.19
C ALA A 494 14.31 11.45 6.36
N GLN A 495 13.57 11.78 5.30
CA GLN A 495 12.44 12.71 5.36
C GLN A 495 11.30 12.16 6.23
N ALA A 496 10.94 10.89 6.03
CA ALA A 496 9.95 10.19 6.85
C ALA A 496 10.38 10.08 8.32
N ASP A 497 11.65 9.80 8.58
CA ASP A 497 12.22 9.74 9.93
C ASP A 497 12.05 11.07 10.66
N ARG A 498 12.42 12.16 9.96
CA ARG A 498 12.26 13.53 10.46
C ARG A 498 10.80 13.85 10.74
N MET A 499 9.87 13.46 9.87
CA MET A 499 8.44 13.65 10.09
C MET A 499 7.99 12.98 11.38
N ARG A 500 8.36 11.71 11.59
CA ARG A 500 8.07 10.95 12.81
C ARG A 500 8.66 11.62 14.05
N GLU A 501 9.93 12.02 14.00
CA GLU A 501 10.59 12.72 15.12
C GLU A 501 9.88 14.03 15.48
N LYS A 502 9.48 14.82 14.49
CA LYS A 502 8.77 16.10 14.72
C LYS A 502 7.37 15.89 15.27
N LEU A 503 6.62 14.89 14.80
CA LEU A 503 5.33 14.51 15.38
C LEU A 503 5.49 14.11 16.86
N LYS A 504 6.50 13.28 17.19
CA LYS A 504 6.82 12.93 18.59
C LYS A 504 7.18 14.17 19.41
N GLY A 505 7.92 15.12 18.84
CA GLY A 505 8.27 16.40 19.47
C GLY A 505 7.06 17.29 19.81
N LEU A 506 5.95 17.16 19.07
CA LEU A 506 4.67 17.84 19.35
C LEU A 506 3.81 17.11 20.40
N GLY A 507 4.30 16.00 20.94
CA GLY A 507 3.64 15.18 21.95
C GLY A 507 2.87 13.98 21.40
N CYS A 508 3.01 13.63 20.11
CA CYS A 508 2.29 12.49 19.55
C CYS A 508 2.65 11.18 20.29
N SER A 509 1.63 10.45 20.73
CA SER A 509 1.76 9.20 21.47
C SER A 509 1.59 7.95 20.62
N VAL A 510 1.38 8.11 19.32
CA VAL A 510 1.15 7.02 18.36
C VAL A 510 2.45 6.77 17.60
N ASP A 511 2.93 5.53 17.55
CA ASP A 511 4.22 5.22 16.93
C ASP A 511 4.17 5.39 15.40
N ASP A 512 3.11 4.90 14.75
CA ASP A 512 2.88 5.02 13.30
C ASP A 512 1.83 6.08 12.96
N ALA A 513 1.95 7.26 13.60
CA ALA A 513 0.98 8.35 13.46
C ALA A 513 0.71 8.76 12.00
N LEU A 514 1.74 8.80 11.16
CA LEU A 514 1.60 9.19 9.76
C LEU A 514 0.77 8.17 8.96
N MET A 515 0.97 6.89 9.21
CA MET A 515 0.20 5.84 8.56
C MET A 515 -1.26 5.89 9.01
N SER A 516 -1.50 5.95 10.32
CA SER A 516 -2.86 6.12 10.86
C SER A 516 -3.58 7.33 10.25
N PHE A 517 -2.85 8.43 10.03
CA PHE A 517 -3.37 9.63 9.37
C PHE A 517 -3.79 9.36 7.93
N HIS A 518 -2.97 8.71 7.11
CA HIS A 518 -3.28 8.41 5.71
C HIS A 518 -4.55 7.55 5.53
N PHE A 519 -4.90 6.71 6.51
CA PHE A 519 -6.10 5.88 6.47
C PHE A 519 -7.38 6.55 7.01
N LEU A 520 -7.32 7.78 7.54
CA LEU A 520 -8.53 8.46 8.05
C LEU A 520 -9.56 8.76 6.95
N ALA A 521 -9.15 8.70 5.68
CA ALA A 521 -9.97 8.99 4.52
C ALA A 521 -10.48 7.76 3.76
N LEU A 522 -10.27 6.53 4.26
CA LEU A 522 -10.60 5.30 3.55
C LEU A 522 -12.00 4.78 3.90
N PRO A 523 -13.06 5.02 3.10
CA PRO A 523 -14.46 4.76 3.47
C PRO A 523 -14.89 3.30 3.37
N VAL A 524 -13.96 2.35 3.34
CA VAL A 524 -14.23 0.90 3.30
C VAL A 524 -13.68 0.14 4.52
N ILE A 525 -12.97 0.83 5.43
CA ILE A 525 -12.52 0.25 6.71
C ILE A 525 -13.28 0.89 7.88
N PRO A 526 -13.98 0.10 8.72
CA PRO A 526 -14.81 0.62 9.80
C PRO A 526 -14.02 1.35 10.90
N GLU A 527 -14.69 2.14 11.75
CA GLU A 527 -16.14 2.44 11.77
C GLU A 527 -16.50 3.81 11.15
N LEU A 528 -15.68 4.83 11.35
CA LEU A 528 -16.01 6.22 10.98
C LEU A 528 -14.84 6.89 10.26
N ARG A 529 -15.09 7.49 9.08
CA ARG A 529 -14.07 8.07 8.20
C ARG A 529 -14.51 9.43 7.67
N LEU A 530 -13.59 10.20 7.10
CA LEU A 530 -13.91 11.48 6.45
C LEU A 530 -13.51 11.41 4.97
N THR A 531 -14.44 11.71 4.07
CA THR A 531 -14.15 11.90 2.63
C THR A 531 -14.40 13.34 2.23
N ASP A 532 -14.13 13.73 0.99
CA ASP A 532 -14.44 15.07 0.48
C ASP A 532 -15.95 15.37 0.47
N LEU A 533 -16.80 14.33 0.54
CA LEU A 533 -18.25 14.44 0.57
C LEU A 533 -18.84 14.56 1.97
N GLY A 534 -18.09 14.19 3.02
CA GLY A 534 -18.55 14.27 4.41
C GLY A 534 -18.02 13.17 5.30
N LEU A 535 -18.54 13.12 6.53
CA LEU A 535 -18.24 12.09 7.51
C LEU A 535 -19.02 10.82 7.12
N VAL A 536 -18.33 9.69 6.98
CA VAL A 536 -18.90 8.42 6.51
C VAL A 536 -18.96 7.43 7.67
N ASP A 537 -20.17 6.93 7.94
CA ASP A 537 -20.36 5.70 8.72
C ASP A 537 -20.19 4.53 7.76
N VAL A 538 -19.07 3.82 7.90
CA VAL A 538 -18.66 2.76 6.97
C VAL A 538 -19.53 1.52 7.14
N ASN A 539 -20.01 1.25 8.37
CA ASN A 539 -20.88 0.11 8.64
C ASN A 539 -22.26 0.30 7.99
N ALA A 540 -22.81 1.52 8.06
CA ALA A 540 -24.07 1.88 7.43
C ALA A 540 -23.91 2.28 5.95
N PHE A 541 -22.66 2.42 5.47
CA PHE A 541 -22.29 2.85 4.12
C PHE A 541 -22.98 4.15 3.69
N MET A 542 -22.98 5.14 4.59
CA MET A 542 -23.68 6.42 4.36
C MET A 542 -22.96 7.61 4.97
N ILE A 543 -23.20 8.79 4.40
CA ILE A 543 -22.73 10.06 4.97
C ILE A 543 -23.63 10.42 6.15
N VAL A 544 -23.00 10.72 7.29
CA VAL A 544 -23.64 11.11 8.55
C VAL A 544 -23.23 12.54 8.95
N PRO A 545 -24.07 13.29 9.68
CA PRO A 545 -23.70 14.61 10.15
C PRO A 545 -22.63 14.55 11.25
N VAL A 546 -21.77 15.57 11.31
CA VAL A 546 -20.80 15.77 12.41
C VAL A 546 -21.53 15.93 13.75
N PHE A 547 -22.70 16.57 13.76
CA PHE A 547 -23.49 16.75 14.97
C PHE A 547 -24.34 15.52 15.29
N GLU A 548 -24.39 15.12 16.55
CA GLU A 548 -25.32 14.09 17.03
C GLU A 548 -26.75 14.64 16.97
N ALA A 549 -27.68 13.88 16.37
CA ALA A 549 -29.09 14.26 16.35
C ALA A 549 -29.67 14.25 17.78
N ALA A 550 -30.47 15.27 18.11
CA ALA A 550 -31.05 15.42 19.45
C ALA A 550 -31.91 14.22 19.89
N ASP A 551 -32.52 13.50 18.94
CA ASP A 551 -33.43 12.38 19.17
C ASP A 551 -32.74 11.07 19.62
N ASN A 552 -31.40 10.97 19.52
CA ASN A 552 -30.64 9.79 19.96
C ASN A 552 -30.19 9.86 21.43
N ARG A 553 -30.60 10.88 22.19
CA ARG A 553 -30.24 11.05 23.60
C ARG A 553 -31.15 10.29 24.58
N GLU A 554 -32.20 9.65 24.09
CA GLU A 554 -33.12 8.80 24.85
C GLU A 554 -33.10 7.36 24.33
N ASN A 555 -32.04 6.60 24.63
CA ASN A 555 -32.08 5.14 24.76
C ASN A 555 -30.91 4.63 25.60
#